data_AF-A0A183U770-F1
#
_entry.id   AF-A0A183U770-F1
#
_cell.length_a   1.000
_cell.length_b   1.000
_cell.length_c   1.000
_cell.angle_alpha   90.00
_cell.angle_beta   90.00
_cell.angle_gamma   90.00
#
_symmetry.space_group_name_H-M   'P 1'
#
loop_
_entity.id
_entity.type
_entity.pdbx_description
1 polymer ?
#
loop_
_entity_poly.entity_id
_entity_poly.type
_entity_poly.pdbx_seq_one_letter_code
_entity_poly.pdbx_strand_id
1 'polypeptide(L)'
;MAKKILETCNLLAAKKLCFLSLQAVAAVGVASDRACIASNGTMQTLFSEEDVLGCCAICGNCYGGDPLKALVYWVNEGLVSGDRDGCRPYSADLSCGIPCSPAVYPLTEYKRACSRQCQDIYFRYSYENDKHFGNENILSAIDFIAYVHLFRQAILATIFIESFFFSSLYSFPD
;
A
#
# COMPACT_ATOMS: atom_id res chain seq x y z
N MET A 1 -20.52 16.00 11.59
CA MET A 1 -19.19 16.46 11.11
C MET A 1 -18.26 15.27 10.88
N ALA A 2 -18.00 14.43 11.89
CA ALA A 2 -17.17 13.21 11.77
C ALA A 2 -17.54 12.26 10.61
N LYS A 3 -18.83 11.97 10.40
CA LYS A 3 -19.30 11.08 9.32
C LYS A 3 -18.92 11.57 7.91
N LYS A 4 -18.97 12.88 7.68
CA LYS A 4 -18.63 13.50 6.38
C LYS A 4 -17.12 13.41 6.09
N ILE A 5 -16.29 13.48 7.13
CA ILE A 5 -14.83 13.34 7.02
C ILE A 5 -14.48 11.88 6.69
N LEU A 6 -15.12 10.92 7.37
CA LEU A 6 -14.95 9.48 7.11
C LEU A 6 -15.34 9.08 5.67
N GLU A 7 -16.41 9.66 5.12
CA GLU A 7 -16.80 9.44 3.72
C GLU A 7 -15.78 10.03 2.73
N THR A 8 -15.13 11.13 3.10
CA THR A 8 -14.13 11.83 2.25
C THR A 8 -12.78 11.12 2.29
N CYS A 9 -12.42 10.54 3.44
CA CYS A 9 -11.12 9.95 3.71
C CYS A 9 -11.08 8.44 3.49
N ASN A 10 -12.05 7.82 2.82
CA ASN A 10 -12.05 6.38 2.54
C ASN A 10 -11.31 6.11 1.22
N LEU A 11 -9.98 6.26 1.25
CA LEU A 11 -9.14 6.21 0.06
C LEU A 11 -8.72 4.76 -0.21
N LEU A 12 -9.60 3.99 -0.86
CA LEU A 12 -9.32 2.59 -1.23
C LEU A 12 -8.31 2.50 -2.39
N ALA A 13 -7.06 2.17 -2.08
CA ALA A 13 -6.06 1.73 -3.05
C ALA A 13 -5.87 0.21 -2.96
N ALA A 14 -6.58 -0.55 -3.80
CA ALA A 14 -6.49 -2.02 -3.79
C ALA A 14 -6.60 -2.66 -5.19
N LYS A 15 -5.85 -2.16 -6.17
CA LYS A 15 -5.69 -2.80 -7.48
C LYS A 15 -4.21 -3.00 -7.79
N LYS A 16 -3.59 -4.09 -7.32
CA LYS A 16 -2.13 -4.24 -7.40
C LYS A 16 -1.64 -5.62 -7.77
N LEU A 17 -0.63 -5.59 -8.66
CA LEU A 17 0.09 -6.75 -9.20
C LEU A 17 0.70 -7.67 -8.15
N CYS A 18 1.08 -7.15 -6.97
CA CYS A 18 1.82 -7.93 -5.98
C CYS A 18 0.93 -8.35 -4.84
N PHE A 19 0.20 -9.44 -5.06
CA PHE A 19 -0.85 -9.92 -4.16
C PHE A 19 -0.33 -10.21 -2.73
N LEU A 20 0.88 -10.75 -2.57
CA LEU A 20 1.42 -11.07 -1.23
C LEU A 20 1.97 -9.84 -0.49
N SER A 21 2.15 -8.70 -1.18
CA SER A 21 2.54 -7.43 -0.55
C SER A 21 1.37 -6.71 0.14
N LEU A 22 0.16 -7.29 0.08
CA LEU A 22 -1.10 -6.68 0.51
C LEU A 22 -1.04 -6.10 1.92
N GLN A 23 -0.33 -6.74 2.85
CA GLN A 23 -0.26 -6.26 4.23
C GLN A 23 0.49 -4.92 4.35
N ALA A 24 1.64 -4.80 3.70
CA ALA A 24 2.41 -3.56 3.69
C ALA A 24 1.68 -2.44 2.92
N VAL A 25 1.08 -2.80 1.79
CA VAL A 25 0.27 -1.88 0.97
C VAL A 25 -0.98 -1.39 1.72
N ALA A 26 -1.69 -2.28 2.41
CA ALA A 26 -2.86 -1.91 3.20
C ALA A 26 -2.49 -0.93 4.32
N ALA A 27 -1.32 -1.09 4.94
CA ALA A 27 -0.82 -0.13 5.92
C ALA A 27 -0.59 1.27 5.31
N VAL A 28 -0.18 1.36 4.05
CA VAL A 28 -0.06 2.64 3.32
C VAL A 28 -1.42 3.28 3.07
N GLY A 29 -2.44 2.51 2.70
CA GLY A 29 -3.81 3.01 2.60
C GLY A 29 -4.33 3.56 3.93
N VAL A 30 -4.10 2.83 5.03
CA VAL A 30 -4.43 3.30 6.38
C VAL A 30 -3.69 4.59 6.73
N ALA A 31 -2.44 4.71 6.30
CA ALA A 31 -1.68 5.94 6.50
C ALA A 31 -2.33 7.14 5.79
N SER A 32 -2.79 6.96 4.55
CA SER A 32 -3.53 8.00 3.80
C SER A 32 -4.83 8.40 4.50
N ASP A 33 -5.64 7.42 4.91
CA ASP A 33 -6.90 7.68 5.62
C ASP A 33 -6.65 8.43 6.93
N ARG A 34 -5.64 7.99 7.71
CA ARG A 34 -5.26 8.66 8.97
C ARG A 34 -4.75 10.07 8.75
N ALA A 35 -3.95 10.31 7.71
CA ALA A 35 -3.50 11.64 7.35
C ALA A 35 -4.68 12.56 7.00
N CYS A 36 -5.64 12.05 6.23
CA CYS A 36 -6.86 12.77 5.88
C CYS A 36 -7.73 13.09 7.09
N ILE A 37 -7.93 12.13 8.00
CA ILE A 37 -8.70 12.34 9.23
C ILE A 37 -8.01 13.36 10.14
N ALA A 38 -6.68 13.25 10.32
CA ALA A 38 -5.89 14.18 11.13
C ALA A 38 -5.94 15.60 10.58
N SER A 39 -6.06 15.75 9.26
CA SER A 39 -6.19 17.06 8.61
C SER A 39 -7.64 17.55 8.49
N ASN A 40 -8.61 16.86 9.11
CA ASN A 40 -10.04 17.17 9.05
C ASN A 40 -10.60 17.16 7.61
N GLY A 41 -10.10 16.25 6.76
CA GLY A 41 -10.54 16.04 5.37
C GLY A 41 -9.89 16.97 4.34
N THR A 42 -8.93 17.81 4.75
CA THR A 42 -8.26 18.77 3.85
C THR A 42 -7.17 18.12 2.98
N MET A 43 -6.58 17.03 3.45
CA MET A 43 -5.50 16.30 2.79
C MET A 43 -6.05 14.96 2.31
N GLN A 44 -6.38 14.89 1.02
CA GLN A 44 -6.97 13.69 0.40
C GLN A 44 -5.96 12.97 -0.50
N THR A 45 -4.70 12.94 -0.05
CA THR A 45 -3.59 12.39 -0.83
C THR A 45 -3.44 10.90 -0.56
N LEU A 46 -3.48 10.10 -1.63
CA LEU A 46 -3.04 8.71 -1.61
C LEU A 46 -1.51 8.66 -1.51
N PHE A 47 -0.99 7.87 -0.58
CA PHE A 47 0.44 7.67 -0.40
C PHE A 47 0.97 6.57 -1.33
N SER A 48 2.25 6.69 -1.68
CA SER A 48 2.91 5.80 -2.62
C SER A 48 3.22 4.46 -2.00
N GLU A 49 2.49 3.46 -2.45
CA GLU A 49 2.80 2.07 -2.13
C GLU A 49 4.04 1.59 -2.90
N GLU A 50 4.36 2.21 -4.04
CA GLU A 50 5.63 1.96 -4.74
C GLU A 50 6.83 2.44 -3.93
N ASP A 51 6.67 3.55 -3.20
CA ASP A 51 7.73 4.04 -2.33
C ASP A 51 8.02 3.08 -1.20
N VAL A 52 6.99 2.56 -0.53
CA VAL A 52 7.16 1.55 0.52
C VAL A 52 7.78 0.27 -0.02
N LEU A 53 7.25 -0.27 -1.11
CA LEU A 53 7.74 -1.54 -1.66
C LEU A 53 9.14 -1.40 -2.28
N GLY A 54 9.50 -0.22 -2.78
CA GLY A 54 10.80 0.02 -3.42
C GLY A 54 11.88 0.43 -2.44
N CYS A 55 11.56 1.25 -1.43
CA CYS A 55 12.55 1.90 -0.57
C CYS A 55 12.59 1.39 0.87
N CYS A 56 11.54 0.71 1.36
CA CYS A 56 11.58 0.09 2.68
C CYS A 56 12.00 -1.38 2.60
N ALA A 57 13.30 -1.64 2.80
CA ALA A 57 13.89 -2.98 2.71
C ALA A 57 13.28 -4.01 3.69
N ILE A 58 12.65 -3.56 4.77
CA ILE A 58 12.07 -4.42 5.80
C ILE A 58 10.54 -4.50 5.75
N CYS A 59 9.88 -3.62 5.00
CA CYS A 59 8.41 -3.53 5.00
C CYS A 59 7.75 -4.64 4.22
N GLY A 60 8.38 -5.14 3.16
CA GLY A 60 7.82 -6.19 2.34
C GLY A 60 8.10 -6.02 0.85
N ASN A 61 7.72 -7.06 0.11
CA ASN A 61 7.85 -7.17 -1.32
C ASN A 61 6.69 -8.00 -1.91
N CYS A 62 6.77 -8.37 -3.18
CA CYS A 62 5.72 -9.17 -3.83
C CYS A 62 5.52 -10.59 -3.28
N TYR A 63 6.30 -11.01 -2.30
CA TYR A 63 6.23 -12.31 -1.62
C TYR A 63 5.76 -12.23 -0.16
N GLY A 64 5.56 -11.02 0.37
CA GLY A 64 5.09 -10.85 1.75
C GLY A 64 5.23 -9.40 2.21
N GLY A 65 4.45 -9.01 3.23
CA GLY A 65 4.54 -7.68 3.81
C GLY A 65 4.30 -7.68 5.31
N ASP A 66 4.86 -6.68 5.97
CA ASP A 66 4.73 -6.42 7.40
C ASP A 66 4.10 -5.02 7.57
N PRO A 67 2.83 -4.96 8.03
CA PRO A 67 2.10 -3.72 8.13
C PRO A 67 2.68 -2.80 9.22
N LEU A 68 3.22 -3.37 10.29
CA LEU A 68 3.79 -2.60 11.38
C LEU A 68 5.04 -1.87 10.88
N LYS A 69 5.91 -2.57 10.13
CA LYS A 69 7.10 -1.95 9.55
C LYS A 69 6.76 -0.85 8.55
N ALA A 70 5.72 -1.03 7.75
CA ALA A 70 5.23 0.01 6.84
C ALA A 70 4.76 1.28 7.59
N LEU A 71 4.04 1.12 8.71
CA LEU A 71 3.64 2.26 9.55
C LEU A 71 4.83 2.92 10.25
N VAL A 72 5.80 2.13 10.73
CA VAL A 72 7.05 2.66 11.31
C VAL A 72 7.85 3.44 10.26
N TYR A 73 7.92 2.93 9.02
CA TYR A 73 8.55 3.64 7.91
C TYR A 73 7.84 4.96 7.62
N TRP A 74 6.50 4.98 7.63
CA TRP A 74 5.75 6.23 7.48
C TRP A 74 6.06 7.28 8.55
N VAL A 75 6.23 6.85 9.81
CA VAL A 75 6.58 7.76 10.92
C VAL A 75 8.02 8.26 10.80
N ASN A 76 8.97 7.38 10.48
CA ASN A 76 10.40 7.71 10.54
C ASN A 76 10.93 8.34 9.26
N GLU A 77 10.52 7.84 8.10
CA GLU A 77 11.07 8.21 6.78
C GLU A 77 10.09 9.03 5.94
N GLY A 78 8.80 8.99 6.30
CA GLY A 78 7.74 9.65 5.55
C GLY A 78 7.36 8.91 4.27
N LEU A 79 6.19 9.24 3.73
CA LEU A 79 5.69 8.69 2.46
C LEU A 79 5.40 9.82 1.48
N VAL A 80 5.80 9.63 0.22
CA VAL A 80 5.43 10.54 -0.88
C VAL A 80 4.04 10.22 -1.41
N SER A 81 3.45 11.15 -2.16
CA SER A 81 2.17 10.95 -2.84
C SER A 81 2.28 9.89 -3.95
N GLY A 82 1.24 9.08 -4.10
CA GLY A 82 1.21 7.86 -4.93
C GLY A 82 0.04 7.74 -5.90
N ASP A 83 -0.83 8.75 -5.96
CA ASP A 83 -1.88 8.81 -6.97
C ASP A 83 -1.26 8.92 -8.39
N ARG A 84 -2.07 8.74 -9.44
CA ARG A 84 -1.63 8.84 -10.85
C ARG A 84 -0.84 10.12 -11.13
N ASP A 85 -1.30 11.23 -10.53
CA ASP A 85 -0.72 12.56 -10.71
C ASP A 85 0.18 12.96 -9.51
N GLY A 86 0.51 12.02 -8.61
CA GLY A 86 1.38 12.21 -7.44
C GLY A 86 2.87 12.03 -7.75
N CYS A 87 3.72 12.06 -6.72
CA CYS A 87 5.17 11.94 -6.89
C CYS A 87 5.60 10.57 -7.42
N ARG A 88 5.15 9.47 -6.81
CA ARG A 88 5.53 8.10 -7.20
C ARG A 88 4.29 7.21 -7.37
N PRO A 89 3.65 7.21 -8.55
CA PRO A 89 2.56 6.28 -8.82
C PRO A 89 3.04 4.82 -8.83
N TYR A 90 2.11 3.90 -8.59
CA TYR A 90 2.40 2.47 -8.64
C TYR A 90 2.88 2.06 -10.04
N SER A 91 4.05 1.45 -10.12
CA SER A 91 4.76 1.24 -11.41
C SER A 91 4.29 0.01 -12.17
N ALA A 92 3.36 -0.76 -11.61
CA ALA A 92 3.00 -2.05 -12.14
C ALA A 92 2.00 -1.93 -13.29
N ASP A 93 2.37 -2.53 -14.42
CA ASP A 93 1.52 -2.58 -15.60
C ASP A 93 0.29 -3.49 -15.38
N LEU A 94 -0.90 -2.89 -15.35
CA LEU A 94 -2.18 -3.58 -15.19
C LEU A 94 -2.59 -4.39 -16.43
N SER A 95 -1.80 -4.37 -17.52
CA SER A 95 -2.08 -5.11 -18.76
C SER A 95 -2.21 -6.62 -18.56
N CYS A 96 -1.62 -7.19 -17.50
CA CYS A 96 -1.71 -8.61 -17.17
C CYS A 96 -3.02 -9.06 -16.49
N GLY A 97 -3.97 -8.15 -16.27
CA GLY A 97 -5.26 -8.43 -15.63
C GLY A 97 -5.23 -8.25 -14.10
N ILE A 98 -6.39 -8.41 -13.45
CA ILE A 98 -6.49 -8.30 -11.98
C ILE A 98 -7.25 -9.53 -11.46
N PRO A 99 -6.59 -10.46 -10.74
CA PRO A 99 -5.16 -10.49 -10.41
C PRO A 99 -4.28 -10.88 -11.61
N CYS A 100 -3.03 -10.41 -11.62
CA CYS A 100 -2.04 -10.88 -12.60
C CYS A 100 -1.51 -12.28 -12.26
N SER A 101 -1.10 -13.02 -13.29
CA SER A 101 -0.45 -14.33 -13.13
C SER A 101 0.79 -14.23 -12.23
N PRO A 102 0.97 -15.15 -11.25
CA PRO A 102 2.14 -15.16 -10.38
C PRO A 102 3.48 -15.26 -11.11
N ALA A 103 3.49 -15.76 -12.35
CA ALA A 103 4.69 -15.80 -13.20
C ALA A 103 5.27 -14.40 -13.49
N VAL A 104 4.45 -13.35 -13.37
CA VAL A 104 4.87 -11.96 -13.60
C VAL A 104 5.56 -11.37 -12.36
N TYR A 105 5.30 -11.90 -11.16
CA TYR A 105 5.79 -11.32 -9.90
C TYR A 105 7.32 -11.26 -9.81
N PRO A 106 8.09 -12.31 -10.18
CA PRO A 106 9.55 -12.24 -10.13
C PRO A 106 10.13 -11.14 -11.03
N LEU A 107 9.53 -10.91 -12.20
CA LEU A 107 9.99 -9.87 -13.13
C LEU A 107 9.65 -8.48 -12.60
N THR A 108 8.47 -8.29 -12.02
CA THR A 108 8.08 -7.02 -11.40
C THR A 108 8.94 -6.72 -10.18
N GLU A 109 9.22 -7.71 -9.34
CA GLU A 109 10.07 -7.57 -8.17
C GLU A 109 11.53 -7.27 -8.57
N TYR A 110 12.07 -8.01 -9.55
CA TYR A 110 13.43 -7.77 -10.05
C TYR A 110 13.62 -6.35 -10.61
N LYS A 111 12.58 -5.81 -11.27
CA LYS A 111 12.61 -4.44 -11.80
C LYS A 111 12.36 -3.38 -10.73
N ARG A 112 11.87 -3.76 -9.55
CA ARG A 112 11.57 -2.80 -8.49
C ARG A 112 12.87 -2.26 -7.91
N ALA A 113 13.02 -0.95 -7.94
CA ALA A 113 14.14 -0.25 -7.36
C ALA A 113 13.64 0.90 -6.48
N CYS A 114 14.40 1.20 -5.42
CA CYS A 114 14.20 2.44 -4.67
C CYS A 114 14.62 3.63 -5.55
N SER A 115 13.65 4.33 -6.15
CA SER A 115 13.89 5.60 -6.83
C SER A 115 13.45 6.75 -5.94
N ARG A 116 14.40 7.52 -5.39
CA ARG A 116 14.11 8.72 -4.59
C ARG A 116 13.88 9.94 -5.48
N GLN A 117 13.04 9.77 -6.50
CA GLN A 117 12.69 10.79 -7.49
C GLN A 117 11.20 10.69 -7.80
N CYS A 118 10.56 11.85 -7.98
CA CYS A 118 9.20 11.91 -8.47
C CYS A 118 9.16 11.70 -9.99
N GLN A 119 8.00 11.30 -10.52
CA GLN A 119 7.77 11.23 -11.96
C GLN A 119 7.92 12.61 -12.62
N ASP A 120 8.34 12.63 -13.88
CA ASP A 120 8.65 13.86 -14.61
C ASP A 120 7.46 14.82 -14.72
N ILE A 121 6.22 14.31 -14.72
CA ILE A 121 5.01 15.13 -14.79
C ILE A 121 4.67 15.81 -13.45
N TYR A 122 5.35 15.45 -12.35
CA TYR A 122 5.11 15.99 -11.02
C TYR A 122 6.08 17.14 -10.71
N PHE A 123 5.60 18.39 -10.87
CA PHE A 123 6.42 19.59 -10.71
C PHE A 123 6.20 20.33 -9.38
N ARG A 124 5.30 19.85 -8.53
CA ARG A 124 4.89 20.59 -7.32
C ARG A 124 5.95 20.58 -6.24
N TYR A 125 6.53 19.40 -5.97
CA TYR A 125 7.54 19.19 -4.94
C TYR A 125 8.62 18.21 -5.43
N SER A 126 9.82 18.30 -4.85
CA SER A 126 10.83 17.24 -4.98
C SER A 126 10.44 16.04 -4.10
N TYR A 127 11.06 14.88 -4.34
CA TYR A 127 10.81 13.66 -3.56
C TYR A 127 10.86 13.89 -2.05
N GLU A 128 11.93 14.53 -1.55
CA GLU A 128 12.09 14.78 -0.11
C GLU A 128 11.07 15.80 0.42
N ASN A 129 10.65 16.76 -0.40
CA ASN A 129 9.66 17.78 -0.01
C ASN A 129 8.21 17.28 -0.09
N ASP A 130 7.97 16.18 -0.80
CA ASP A 130 6.66 15.53 -0.91
C ASP A 130 6.41 14.51 0.21
N LYS A 131 7.38 14.30 1.10
CA LYS A 131 7.25 13.35 2.20
C LYS A 131 6.25 13.84 3.24
N HIS A 132 5.31 12.97 3.55
CA HIS A 132 4.32 13.15 4.60
C HIS A 132 4.58 12.16 5.73
N PHE A 133 4.77 12.69 6.94
CA PHE A 133 5.16 11.91 8.11
C PHE A 133 3.96 11.55 8.98
N GLY A 134 3.96 10.33 9.50
CA GLY A 134 3.03 9.91 10.54
C GLY A 134 3.40 10.53 11.88
N ASN A 135 2.41 10.75 12.75
CA ASN A 135 2.65 11.14 14.13
C ASN A 135 3.13 9.93 14.95
N GLU A 136 4.10 10.08 15.84
CA GLU A 136 4.58 9.03 16.75
C GLU A 136 3.45 8.38 17.57
N ASN A 137 2.39 9.13 17.87
CA ASN A 137 1.20 8.63 18.55
C ASN A 137 0.46 7.54 17.76
N ILE A 138 0.69 7.42 16.45
CA ILE A 138 0.19 6.29 15.64
C ILE A 138 0.86 4.99 16.06
N LEU A 139 2.12 5.03 16.53
CA LEU A 139 2.84 3.87 17.04
C LEU A 139 2.41 3.49 18.47
N SER A 140 1.97 4.44 19.29
CA SER A 140 1.35 4.14 20.59
C SER A 140 -0.11 3.71 20.46
N ALA A 141 -0.81 4.24 19.45
CA ALA A 141 -2.18 3.89 19.06
C ALA A 141 -2.19 2.88 17.91
N ILE A 142 -1.20 1.97 17.85
CA ILE A 142 -1.33 0.69 17.15
C ILE A 142 -2.32 -0.12 17.99
N ASP A 143 -3.56 0.36 18.00
CA ASP A 143 -4.67 -0.36 18.54
C ASP A 143 -4.67 -1.67 17.78
N PHE A 144 -4.53 -2.75 18.54
CA PHE A 144 -4.85 -4.11 18.15
C PHE A 144 -6.14 -4.18 17.29
N ILE A 145 -7.02 -3.18 17.39
CA ILE A 145 -8.23 -2.93 16.60
C ILE A 145 -7.96 -2.65 15.12
N ALA A 146 -6.94 -1.87 14.72
CA ALA A 146 -6.59 -1.70 13.30
C ALA A 146 -6.01 -3.00 12.72
N TYR A 147 -5.20 -3.70 13.53
CA TYR A 147 -4.70 -5.04 13.20
C TYR A 147 -5.86 -6.06 13.05
N VAL A 148 -6.91 -5.99 13.88
CA VAL A 148 -8.02 -6.96 13.85
C VAL A 148 -9.14 -6.59 12.87
N HIS A 149 -9.52 -5.32 12.69
CA HIS A 149 -10.65 -4.94 11.82
C HIS A 149 -10.30 -4.81 10.34
N LEU A 150 -9.19 -4.15 10.00
CA LEU A 150 -8.73 -4.01 8.61
C LEU A 150 -8.10 -5.30 8.12
N PHE A 151 -7.28 -5.97 8.94
CA PHE A 151 -6.68 -7.23 8.51
C PHE A 151 -7.61 -8.43 8.66
N ARG A 152 -8.71 -8.44 9.44
CA ARG A 152 -9.69 -9.54 9.30
C ARG A 152 -10.35 -9.56 7.93
N GLN A 153 -10.64 -8.39 7.35
CA GLN A 153 -11.24 -8.33 6.01
C GLN A 153 -10.22 -8.68 4.92
N ALA A 154 -8.96 -8.22 5.07
CA ALA A 154 -7.87 -8.60 4.18
C ALA A 154 -7.47 -10.09 4.32
N ILE A 155 -7.36 -10.63 5.53
CA ILE A 155 -7.06 -12.04 5.83
C ILE A 155 -8.18 -12.94 5.32
N LEU A 156 -9.46 -12.57 5.47
CA LEU A 156 -10.56 -13.35 4.88
C LEU A 156 -10.48 -13.36 3.35
N ALA A 157 -10.11 -12.24 2.71
CA ALA A 157 -9.88 -12.20 1.28
C ALA A 157 -8.66 -13.05 0.85
N THR A 158 -7.56 -13.03 1.62
CA THR A 158 -6.38 -13.87 1.36
C THR A 158 -6.67 -15.36 1.60
N ILE A 159 -7.41 -15.73 2.65
CA ILE A 159 -7.82 -17.12 2.94
C ILE A 159 -8.78 -17.65 1.85
N PHE A 160 -9.75 -16.84 1.41
CA PHE A 160 -10.65 -17.24 0.31
C PHE A 160 -9.86 -17.47 -0.99
N ILE A 161 -8.86 -16.64 -1.27
CA ILE A 161 -8.03 -16.75 -2.48
C ILE A 161 -7.03 -17.92 -2.38
N GLU A 162 -6.37 -18.14 -1.25
CA GLU A 162 -5.52 -19.32 -0.99
C GLU A 162 -6.31 -20.63 -1.21
N SER A 163 -7.56 -20.70 -0.75
CA SER A 163 -8.41 -21.87 -0.96
C SER A 163 -8.83 -22.08 -2.43
N PHE A 164 -8.96 -20.99 -3.21
CA PHE A 164 -9.18 -21.05 -4.66
C PHE A 164 -7.90 -21.36 -5.45
N PHE A 165 -6.74 -20.94 -4.96
CA PHE A 165 -5.45 -21.21 -5.59
C PHE A 165 -5.03 -22.67 -5.35
N PHE A 166 -5.26 -23.21 -4.14
CA PHE A 166 -5.05 -24.62 -3.82
C PHE A 166 -5.98 -25.55 -4.59
N SER A 167 -7.24 -25.19 -4.82
CA SER A 167 -8.17 -26.02 -5.60
C SER A 167 -7.81 -26.07 -7.10
N SER A 168 -7.22 -24.99 -7.64
CA SER A 168 -6.74 -24.94 -9.02
C SER A 168 -5.41 -25.69 -9.22
N LEU A 169 -4.52 -25.70 -8.22
CA LEU A 169 -3.27 -26.48 -8.24
C LEU A 169 -3.46 -27.99 -7.99
N TYR A 170 -4.57 -28.41 -7.36
CA TYR A 170 -4.93 -29.81 -7.14
C TYR A 170 -5.93 -30.38 -8.17
N SER A 171 -6.22 -29.65 -9.25
CA SER A 171 -6.90 -30.20 -10.42
C SER A 171 -5.85 -30.53 -11.49
N PHE A 172 -5.00 -31.52 -11.22
CA PHE A 172 -4.26 -32.20 -12.29
C PHE A 172 -5.25 -33.05 -13.09
N PRO A 173 -5.25 -32.99 -14.43
CA PRO A 173 -6.07 -33.88 -15.24
C PRO A 173 -5.51 -35.30 -15.19
N ASP A 174 -6.39 -36.29 -15.05
CA ASP A 174 -6.14 -37.67 -15.49
C ASP A 174 -6.04 -37.72 -17.03
#